data_AF-A0A2H0JQG5-F1
#
_entry.id   AF-A0A2H0JQG5-F1
#
_cell.length_a   1.000
_cell.length_b   1.000
_cell.length_c   1.000
_cell.angle_alpha   90.00
_cell.angle_beta   90.00
_cell.angle_gamma   90.00
#
_symmetry.space_group_name_H-M   'P 1'
#
loop_
_entity.id
_entity.type
_entity.pdbx_description
1 polymer ?
#
loop_
_entity_poly.entity_id
_entity_poly.type
_entity_poly.pdbx_seq_one_letter_code
_entity_poly.pdbx_strand_id
1 'polypeptide(L)'
;MSLARLSISSVRRSGTRARWLIVPAMLRRGAPAALLLCVLLAPLTVAVAQETVVRETQTRLQQLQEQIAEDEARLRETRQQERTSASQLNDLERQIALREELVALYDRRTSELRAETDSLTALIDTLQHEVTALEEDYRKRATHAYKYGRQHDVALILAAESINQMLVRIGYLRRFSNERRARLADLAAATATLSERRSEREKRLVDTQLLLDTASRERETLAQLRNERSQEVTRLRALQVDLSNELENKRTMARELSDRIVALMASAEARPAAPGRPSPRVATGDFAAGRGVLSWPTDGAVVEPFGERIDPVYGTRTPNPGILIATTASAGVRAAAGGVVSTVDQMPDIGSYIIMEHGDFHTVYGNFSLVYVATGDQVAEGDLIGRAGTTAEPRGSALFFGIFENAVPVNPLDWLLPR
;
A
#
# COMPACT_ATOMS: atom_id res chain seq x y z
N MET A 1 -22.94 50.47 47.40
CA MET A 1 -24.16 50.12 48.17
C MET A 1 -24.27 48.61 48.16
N SER A 2 -23.97 47.98 49.30
CA SER A 2 -24.95 47.30 50.17
C SER A 2 -25.18 45.85 49.69
N LEU A 3 -24.48 44.86 50.29
CA LEU A 3 -24.98 43.98 51.38
C LEU A 3 -26.08 43.01 50.88
N ALA A 4 -26.17 41.73 51.22
CA ALA A 4 -25.40 40.83 52.08
C ALA A 4 -26.10 39.45 52.10
N ARG A 5 -25.35 38.40 52.48
CA ARG A 5 -25.77 37.22 53.31
C ARG A 5 -26.77 36.24 52.66
N LEU A 6 -26.73 34.92 52.86
CA LEU A 6 -26.37 34.00 53.96
C LEU A 6 -25.94 32.65 53.32
N SER A 7 -25.37 31.61 53.95
CA SER A 7 -24.73 31.30 55.24
C SER A 7 -24.71 29.75 55.35
N ILE A 8 -23.84 29.20 56.23
CA ILE A 8 -23.87 27.86 56.86
C ILE A 8 -23.33 26.71 55.96
N SER A 9 -22.43 25.80 56.37
CA SER A 9 -21.92 25.27 57.65
C SER A 9 -20.50 24.70 57.43
N SER A 10 -19.49 24.99 58.27
CA SER A 10 -18.99 24.15 59.39
C SER A 10 -18.88 22.65 59.07
N VAL A 11 -17.74 21.98 59.32
CA VAL A 11 -17.33 21.52 60.64
C VAL A 11 -15.81 21.31 60.73
N ARG A 12 -15.27 21.75 61.87
CA ARG A 12 -13.90 21.65 62.38
C ARG A 12 -13.88 20.59 63.48
N ARG A 13 -12.85 19.74 63.58
CA ARG A 13 -12.44 19.05 64.82
C ARG A 13 -10.94 18.75 64.71
N SER A 14 -10.08 19.49 65.40
CA SER A 14 -9.72 19.42 66.83
C SER A 14 -8.50 18.54 67.04
N GLY A 15 -7.37 19.17 67.39
CA GLY A 15 -6.22 18.47 67.95
C GLY A 15 -6.43 18.13 69.42
N THR A 16 -5.63 17.18 69.91
CA THR A 16 -5.34 17.02 71.33
C THR A 16 -3.96 16.38 71.50
N ARG A 17 -3.27 16.89 72.52
CA ARG A 17 -1.89 16.60 72.90
C ARG A 17 -1.75 15.28 73.67
N ALA A 18 -0.52 14.75 73.59
CA ALA A 18 0.28 14.13 74.65
C ALA A 18 -0.27 12.90 75.40
N ARG A 19 0.52 11.82 75.35
CA ARG A 19 0.90 11.08 76.56
C ARG A 19 2.12 10.19 76.32
N TRP A 20 3.18 10.50 77.06
CA TRP A 20 4.30 9.62 77.32
C TRP A 20 3.83 8.45 78.19
N LEU A 21 4.14 7.22 77.80
CA LEU A 21 4.09 6.05 78.67
C LEU A 21 5.36 5.22 78.46
N ILE A 22 6.17 5.24 79.50
CA ILE A 22 7.32 4.39 79.78
C ILE A 22 6.78 3.08 80.37
N VAL A 23 7.13 1.93 79.80
CA VAL A 23 7.24 0.62 80.49
C VAL A 23 8.13 -0.31 79.65
N PRO A 24 8.75 -1.38 80.19
CA PRO A 24 10.19 -1.44 80.35
C PRO A 24 10.86 -2.55 79.55
N ALA A 25 12.18 -2.47 79.50
CA ALA A 25 13.06 -3.55 79.09
C ALA A 25 12.83 -4.82 79.92
N MET A 26 12.37 -5.88 79.26
CA MET A 26 12.68 -7.26 79.64
C MET A 26 12.66 -8.12 78.38
N LEU A 27 13.84 -8.36 77.77
CA LEU A 27 14.06 -9.59 77.03
C LEU A 27 15.34 -10.25 77.53
N ARG A 28 15.10 -11.23 78.39
CA ARG A 28 16.03 -12.18 78.95
C ARG A 28 16.37 -13.20 77.86
N ARG A 29 17.67 -13.36 77.61
CA ARG A 29 18.37 -14.52 77.01
C ARG A 29 17.46 -15.63 76.43
N GLY A 30 17.47 -15.77 75.11
CA GLY A 30 17.05 -16.99 74.42
C GLY A 30 16.83 -16.79 72.91
N ALA A 31 17.46 -17.65 72.11
CA ALA A 31 17.25 -17.89 70.67
C ALA A 31 18.00 -17.00 69.65
N PRO A 32 19.27 -17.32 69.32
CA PRO A 32 19.87 -16.96 68.03
C PRO A 32 19.28 -17.72 66.82
N ALA A 33 18.28 -18.60 67.01
CA ALA A 33 17.78 -19.48 65.94
C ALA A 33 16.69 -18.85 65.02
N ALA A 34 15.95 -17.83 65.46
CA ALA A 34 14.84 -17.26 64.68
C ALA A 34 15.25 -16.17 63.67
N LEU A 35 16.33 -15.43 63.96
CA LEU A 35 16.89 -14.42 63.04
C LEU A 35 17.70 -15.04 61.89
N LEU A 36 18.28 -16.23 62.11
CA LEU A 36 18.92 -17.03 61.08
C LEU A 36 17.92 -17.66 60.10
N LEU A 37 16.69 -17.95 60.54
CA LEU A 37 15.66 -18.54 59.69
C LEU A 37 15.07 -17.53 58.68
N CYS A 38 14.94 -16.25 59.04
CA CYS A 38 14.46 -15.20 58.12
C CYS A 38 15.52 -14.77 57.08
N VAL A 39 16.82 -14.91 57.38
CA VAL A 39 17.91 -14.59 56.44
C VAL A 39 18.12 -15.71 55.41
N LEU A 40 17.75 -16.95 55.74
CA LEU A 40 17.79 -18.10 54.82
C LEU A 40 16.60 -18.19 53.86
N LEU A 41 15.49 -17.48 54.12
CA LEU A 41 14.30 -17.46 53.26
C LEU A 41 14.23 -16.29 52.28
N ALA A 42 15.03 -15.23 52.48
CA ALA A 42 15.14 -14.09 51.56
C ALA A 42 15.71 -14.41 50.16
N PRO A 43 16.64 -15.36 49.95
CA PRO A 43 17.11 -15.68 48.60
C PRO A 43 16.10 -16.50 47.78
N LEU A 44 15.14 -17.19 48.42
CA LEU A 44 14.13 -17.98 47.72
C LEU A 44 13.00 -17.12 47.13
N THR A 45 12.61 -16.03 47.79
CA THR A 45 11.50 -15.18 47.31
C THR A 45 11.89 -14.31 46.12
N VAL A 46 13.17 -13.92 46.01
CA VAL A 46 13.68 -13.12 44.88
C VAL A 46 13.84 -13.97 43.62
N ALA A 47 14.26 -15.23 43.75
CA ALA A 47 14.36 -16.16 42.61
C ALA A 47 12.99 -16.47 41.99
N VAL A 48 11.98 -16.73 42.84
CA VAL A 48 10.60 -16.98 42.38
C VAL A 48 9.98 -15.75 41.73
N ALA A 49 10.24 -14.53 42.26
CA ALA A 49 9.76 -13.29 41.65
C ALA A 49 10.38 -13.01 40.26
N GLN A 50 11.65 -13.38 40.07
CA GLN A 50 12.37 -13.17 38.82
C GLN A 50 11.97 -14.19 37.75
N GLU A 51 11.73 -15.45 38.15
CA GLU A 51 11.19 -16.50 37.27
C GLU A 51 9.74 -16.20 36.82
N THR A 52 8.92 -15.59 37.70
CA THR A 52 7.59 -15.11 37.30
C THR A 52 7.64 -13.96 36.31
N VAL A 53 8.59 -13.03 36.45
CA VAL A 53 8.75 -11.89 35.52
C VAL A 53 9.26 -12.36 34.15
N VAL A 54 10.20 -13.31 34.10
CA VAL A 54 10.68 -13.91 32.84
C VAL A 54 9.54 -14.65 32.13
N ARG A 55 8.74 -15.45 32.85
CA ARG A 55 7.57 -16.12 32.29
C ARG A 55 6.52 -15.14 31.77
N GLU A 56 6.20 -14.09 32.51
CA GLU A 56 5.24 -13.07 32.07
C GLU A 56 5.72 -12.34 30.80
N THR A 57 7.03 -12.03 30.73
CA THR A 57 7.66 -11.40 29.57
C THR A 57 7.70 -12.34 28.37
N GLN A 58 7.92 -13.64 28.57
CA GLN A 58 7.85 -14.68 27.53
C GLN A 58 6.42 -14.84 26.97
N THR A 59 5.41 -14.89 27.83
CA THR A 59 4.00 -14.95 27.38
C THR A 59 3.64 -13.72 26.56
N ARG A 60 4.12 -12.54 26.96
CA ARG A 60 3.89 -11.29 26.23
C ARG A 60 4.62 -11.24 24.89
N LEU A 61 5.83 -11.81 24.82
CA LEU A 61 6.56 -11.98 23.58
C LEU A 61 5.82 -12.93 22.63
N GLN A 62 5.32 -14.07 23.11
CA GLN A 62 4.52 -15.01 22.32
C GLN A 62 3.26 -14.35 21.75
N GLN A 63 2.52 -13.61 22.58
CA GLN A 63 1.34 -12.85 22.11
C GLN A 63 1.70 -11.80 21.05
N LEU A 64 2.84 -11.12 21.21
CA LEU A 64 3.29 -10.13 20.24
C LEU A 64 3.76 -10.78 18.92
N GLN A 65 4.41 -11.95 18.99
CA GLN A 65 4.78 -12.74 17.82
C GLN A 65 3.55 -13.25 17.06
N GLU A 66 2.52 -13.69 17.77
CA GLU A 66 1.24 -14.10 17.17
C GLU A 66 0.56 -12.91 16.47
N GLN A 67 0.54 -11.74 17.10
CA GLN A 67 0.03 -10.50 16.50
C GLN A 67 0.83 -10.07 15.26
N ILE A 68 2.17 -10.19 15.29
CA ILE A 68 3.01 -9.91 14.12
C ILE A 68 2.68 -10.89 12.98
N ALA A 69 2.54 -12.18 13.27
CA ALA A 69 2.20 -13.19 12.27
C ALA A 69 0.81 -12.93 11.63
N GLU A 70 -0.17 -12.52 12.44
CA GLU A 70 -1.48 -12.07 11.94
C GLU A 70 -1.37 -10.83 11.06
N ASP A 71 -0.60 -9.82 11.46
CA ASP A 71 -0.42 -8.60 10.66
C ASP A 71 0.33 -8.86 9.36
N GLU A 72 1.30 -9.78 9.36
CA GLU A 72 1.98 -10.23 8.15
C GLU A 72 1.03 -11.01 7.23
N ALA A 73 0.12 -11.81 7.79
CA ALA A 73 -0.94 -12.46 7.02
C ALA A 73 -1.91 -11.42 6.42
N ARG A 74 -2.38 -10.44 7.21
CA ARG A 74 -3.21 -9.31 6.76
C ARG A 74 -2.52 -8.47 5.68
N LEU A 75 -1.22 -8.21 5.81
CA LEU A 75 -0.42 -7.50 4.82
C LEU A 75 -0.28 -8.31 3.52
N ARG A 76 -0.05 -9.63 3.60
CA ARG A 76 -0.01 -10.51 2.42
C ARG A 76 -1.36 -10.54 1.71
N GLU A 77 -2.46 -10.63 2.45
CA GLU A 77 -3.82 -10.56 1.89
C GLU A 77 -4.06 -9.20 1.23
N THR A 78 -3.71 -8.10 1.88
CA THR A 78 -3.85 -6.74 1.35
C THR A 78 -3.02 -6.55 0.06
N ARG A 79 -1.78 -7.09 0.01
CA ARG A 79 -0.96 -7.10 -1.23
C ARG A 79 -1.58 -7.95 -2.34
N GLN A 80 -2.25 -9.05 -2.00
CA GLN A 80 -2.95 -9.87 -2.98
C GLN A 80 -4.22 -9.16 -3.48
N GLN A 81 -4.95 -8.48 -2.59
CA GLN A 81 -6.07 -7.61 -2.95
C GLN A 81 -5.60 -6.44 -3.82
N GLU A 82 -4.45 -5.83 -3.54
CA GLU A 82 -3.84 -4.79 -4.37
C GLU A 82 -3.57 -5.30 -5.78
N ARG A 83 -3.09 -6.54 -5.95
CA ARG A 83 -2.92 -7.15 -7.28
C ARG A 83 -4.25 -7.31 -8.02
N THR A 84 -5.33 -7.68 -7.32
CA THR A 84 -6.67 -7.75 -7.95
C THR A 84 -7.24 -6.36 -8.24
N SER A 85 -7.06 -5.40 -7.33
CA SER A 85 -7.42 -3.99 -7.51
C SER A 85 -6.57 -3.34 -8.60
N ALA A 86 -5.34 -3.79 -8.86
CA ALA A 86 -4.52 -3.32 -9.97
C ALA A 86 -5.14 -3.68 -11.32
N SER A 87 -5.79 -4.86 -11.44
CA SER A 87 -6.57 -5.18 -12.64
C SER A 87 -7.76 -4.23 -12.80
N GLN A 88 -8.50 -3.98 -11.71
CA GLN A 88 -9.63 -3.04 -11.73
C GLN A 88 -9.20 -1.60 -12.05
N LEU A 89 -8.05 -1.17 -11.51
CA LEU A 89 -7.44 0.13 -11.79
C LEU A 89 -6.99 0.22 -13.25
N ASN A 90 -6.42 -0.85 -13.82
CA ASN A 90 -6.06 -0.88 -15.24
C ASN A 90 -7.30 -0.78 -16.14
N ASP A 91 -8.39 -1.48 -15.79
CA ASP A 91 -9.66 -1.37 -16.51
C ASP A 91 -10.24 0.05 -16.40
N LEU A 92 -10.16 0.66 -15.21
CA LEU A 92 -10.60 2.04 -14.97
C LEU A 92 -9.74 3.05 -15.75
N GLU A 93 -8.42 2.87 -15.79
CA GLU A 93 -7.50 3.69 -16.56
C GLU A 93 -7.75 3.56 -18.06
N ARG A 94 -8.06 2.35 -18.55
CA ARG A 94 -8.48 2.13 -19.94
C ARG A 94 -9.80 2.84 -20.24
N GLN A 95 -10.77 2.79 -19.34
CA GLN A 95 -12.04 3.52 -19.50
C GLN A 95 -11.81 5.02 -19.53
N ILE A 96 -10.99 5.56 -18.63
CA ILE A 96 -10.63 6.99 -18.60
C ILE A 96 -9.97 7.39 -19.92
N ALA A 97 -8.99 6.64 -20.42
CA ALA A 97 -8.31 6.93 -21.67
C ALA A 97 -9.26 6.94 -22.88
N LEU A 98 -10.15 5.95 -22.99
CA LEU A 98 -11.14 5.89 -24.06
C LEU A 98 -12.13 7.06 -24.01
N ARG A 99 -12.55 7.46 -22.81
CA ARG A 99 -13.45 8.60 -22.62
C ARG A 99 -12.77 9.94 -22.89
N GLU A 100 -11.48 10.08 -22.56
CA GLU A 100 -10.69 11.25 -22.93
C GLU A 100 -10.58 11.41 -24.45
N GLU A 101 -10.33 10.32 -25.17
CA GLU A 101 -10.33 10.29 -26.63
C GLU A 101 -11.71 10.68 -27.20
N LEU A 102 -12.79 10.15 -26.61
CA LEU A 102 -14.15 10.47 -27.00
C LEU A 102 -14.49 11.95 -26.79
N VAL A 103 -14.11 12.54 -25.66
CA VAL A 103 -14.30 13.97 -25.39
C VAL A 103 -13.52 14.81 -26.40
N ALA A 104 -12.28 14.43 -26.72
CA ALA A 104 -11.47 15.13 -27.72
C ALA A 104 -12.11 15.06 -29.13
N LEU A 105 -12.69 13.91 -29.49
CA LEU A 105 -13.46 13.74 -30.72
C LEU A 105 -14.69 14.67 -30.75
N TYR A 106 -15.44 14.74 -29.64
CA TYR A 106 -16.58 15.64 -29.54
C TYR A 106 -16.16 17.11 -29.67
N ASP A 107 -15.09 17.53 -29.02
CA ASP A 107 -14.58 18.90 -29.12
C ASP A 107 -14.18 19.27 -30.55
N ARG A 108 -13.49 18.36 -31.23
CA ARG A 108 -13.16 18.52 -32.64
C ARG A 108 -14.44 18.67 -33.48
N ARG A 109 -15.41 17.76 -33.31
CA ARG A 109 -16.66 17.79 -34.08
C ARG A 109 -17.49 19.04 -33.80
N THR A 110 -17.55 19.50 -32.56
CA THR A 110 -18.19 20.76 -32.19
C THR A 110 -17.50 21.95 -32.85
N SER A 111 -16.17 21.97 -32.93
CA SER A 111 -15.44 23.04 -33.62
C SER A 111 -15.72 23.06 -35.12
N GLU A 112 -15.79 21.90 -35.76
CA GLU A 112 -16.14 21.75 -37.18
C GLU A 112 -17.56 22.25 -37.44
N LEU A 113 -18.54 21.83 -36.64
CA LEU A 113 -19.94 22.27 -36.77
C LEU A 113 -20.13 23.78 -36.53
N ARG A 114 -19.37 24.38 -35.62
CA ARG A 114 -19.36 25.82 -35.41
C ARG A 114 -18.85 26.55 -36.64
N ALA A 115 -17.72 26.11 -37.21
CA ALA A 115 -17.19 26.68 -38.44
C ALA A 115 -18.15 26.54 -39.62
N GLU A 116 -18.82 25.38 -39.77
CA GLU A 116 -19.89 25.18 -40.76
C GLU A 116 -21.03 26.19 -40.54
N THR A 117 -21.49 26.36 -39.29
CA THR A 117 -22.58 27.29 -38.94
C THR A 117 -22.21 28.75 -39.21
N ASP A 118 -20.97 29.14 -38.91
CA ASP A 118 -20.46 30.49 -39.20
C ASP A 118 -20.41 30.75 -40.71
N SER A 119 -19.95 29.76 -41.48
CA SER A 119 -19.92 29.86 -42.95
C SER A 119 -21.34 29.97 -43.56
N LEU A 120 -22.30 29.21 -43.04
CA LEU A 120 -23.70 29.30 -43.45
C LEU A 120 -24.33 30.64 -43.08
N THR A 121 -23.96 31.19 -41.92
CA THR A 121 -24.44 32.50 -41.48
C THR A 121 -23.95 33.61 -42.41
N ALA A 122 -22.66 33.62 -42.76
CA ALA A 122 -22.11 34.57 -43.74
C ALA A 122 -22.76 34.45 -45.13
N LEU A 123 -23.06 33.22 -45.57
CA LEU A 123 -23.77 32.98 -46.83
C LEU A 123 -25.21 33.50 -46.77
N ILE A 124 -25.94 33.24 -45.69
CA ILE A 124 -27.31 33.73 -45.47
C ILE A 124 -27.33 35.25 -45.49
N ASP A 125 -26.36 35.92 -44.86
CA ASP A 125 -26.27 37.37 -44.83
C ASP A 125 -26.04 37.94 -46.24
N THR A 126 -25.15 37.30 -47.02
CA THR A 126 -24.90 37.68 -48.42
C THR A 126 -26.17 37.53 -49.27
N LEU A 127 -26.83 36.37 -49.20
CA LEU A 127 -28.08 36.11 -49.93
C LEU A 127 -29.21 37.07 -49.51
N GLN A 128 -29.28 37.43 -48.22
CA GLN A 128 -30.25 38.39 -47.72
C GLN A 128 -29.99 39.80 -48.29
N HIS A 129 -28.73 40.21 -48.41
CA HIS A 129 -28.37 41.46 -49.10
C HIS A 129 -28.73 41.44 -50.58
N GLU A 130 -28.50 40.32 -51.29
CA GLU A 130 -28.90 40.17 -52.69
C GLU A 130 -30.41 40.23 -52.89
N VAL A 131 -31.18 39.51 -52.06
CA VAL A 131 -32.65 39.52 -52.10
C VAL A 131 -33.18 40.93 -51.85
N THR A 132 -32.68 41.62 -50.82
CA THR A 132 -33.14 43.00 -50.51
C THR A 132 -32.80 43.98 -51.63
N ALA A 133 -31.65 43.83 -52.30
CA ALA A 133 -31.29 44.63 -53.46
C ALA A 133 -32.22 44.37 -54.67
N LEU A 134 -32.54 43.10 -54.94
CA LEU A 134 -33.47 42.69 -56.00
C LEU A 134 -34.90 43.19 -55.72
N GLU A 135 -35.37 43.08 -54.48
CA GLU A 135 -36.67 43.60 -54.05
C GLU A 135 -36.75 45.12 -54.24
N GLU A 136 -35.70 45.85 -53.89
CA GLU A 136 -35.64 47.30 -54.02
C GLU A 136 -35.63 47.76 -55.49
N ASP A 137 -34.84 47.11 -56.36
CA ASP A 137 -34.85 47.37 -57.81
C ASP A 137 -36.23 47.07 -58.41
N TYR A 138 -36.82 45.92 -58.06
CA TYR A 138 -38.16 45.56 -58.53
C TYR A 138 -39.22 46.55 -58.04
N ARG A 139 -39.15 46.97 -56.77
CA ARG A 139 -40.06 47.98 -56.19
C ARG A 139 -40.00 49.30 -56.94
N LYS A 140 -38.80 49.79 -57.29
CA LYS A 140 -38.61 51.02 -58.09
C LYS A 140 -39.29 50.90 -59.45
N ARG A 141 -39.05 49.78 -60.16
CA ARG A 141 -39.63 49.52 -61.49
C ARG A 141 -41.14 49.34 -61.46
N ALA A 142 -41.65 48.58 -60.49
CA ALA A 142 -43.09 48.38 -60.30
C ALA A 142 -43.80 49.69 -59.98
N THR A 143 -43.21 50.53 -59.12
CA THR A 143 -43.75 51.86 -58.79
C THR A 143 -43.74 52.78 -60.03
N HIS A 144 -42.67 52.77 -60.82
CA HIS A 144 -42.60 53.52 -62.08
C HIS A 144 -43.67 53.03 -63.08
N ALA A 145 -43.81 51.71 -63.25
CA ALA A 145 -44.83 51.12 -64.13
C ALA A 145 -46.25 51.45 -63.66
N TYR A 146 -46.50 51.52 -62.35
CA TYR A 146 -47.78 51.95 -61.80
C TYR A 146 -48.07 53.44 -62.08
N LYS A 147 -47.08 54.31 -61.83
CA LYS A 147 -47.21 55.77 -61.99
C LYS A 147 -47.34 56.20 -63.46
N TYR A 148 -46.67 55.52 -64.38
CA TYR A 148 -46.52 55.97 -65.77
C TYR A 148 -47.03 54.97 -66.84
N GLY A 149 -47.25 53.69 -66.50
CA GLY A 149 -47.37 52.60 -67.48
C GLY A 149 -48.77 52.09 -67.82
N ARG A 150 -49.83 52.39 -67.06
CA ARG A 150 -51.13 51.68 -67.19
C ARG A 150 -51.95 51.94 -68.46
N GLN A 151 -51.66 52.97 -69.25
CA GLN A 151 -52.41 53.28 -70.49
C GLN A 151 -51.56 53.31 -71.77
N HIS A 152 -50.24 53.11 -71.67
CA HIS A 152 -49.33 53.38 -72.79
C HIS A 152 -49.00 52.15 -73.64
N ASP A 153 -49.15 50.90 -73.21
CA ASP A 153 -48.69 49.76 -74.02
C ASP A 153 -49.52 49.55 -75.30
N VAL A 154 -50.86 49.56 -75.18
CA VAL A 154 -51.76 49.44 -76.34
C VAL A 154 -51.76 50.74 -77.14
N ALA A 155 -51.75 51.90 -76.47
CA ALA A 155 -51.66 53.20 -77.13
C ALA A 155 -50.33 53.36 -77.90
N LEU A 156 -49.21 52.82 -77.41
CA LEU A 156 -47.91 52.82 -78.06
C LEU A 156 -47.92 51.94 -79.32
N ILE A 157 -48.60 50.80 -79.29
CA ILE A 157 -48.77 49.96 -80.49
C ILE A 157 -49.66 50.68 -81.52
N LEU A 158 -50.78 51.27 -81.09
CA LEU A 158 -51.76 51.95 -81.95
C LEU A 158 -51.28 53.30 -82.49
N ALA A 159 -50.37 53.99 -81.80
CA ALA A 159 -49.76 55.26 -82.24
C ALA A 159 -48.53 55.05 -83.15
N ALA A 160 -48.41 53.90 -83.83
CA ALA A 160 -47.31 53.66 -84.77
C ALA A 160 -47.66 54.22 -86.15
N GLU A 161 -46.73 54.94 -86.79
CA GLU A 161 -46.95 55.55 -88.11
C GLU A 161 -46.81 54.53 -89.26
N SER A 162 -46.26 53.34 -88.98
CA SER A 162 -46.12 52.26 -89.95
C SER A 162 -46.21 50.87 -89.31
N ILE A 163 -46.55 49.87 -90.13
CA ILE A 163 -46.62 48.45 -89.71
C ILE A 163 -45.26 47.97 -89.18
N ASN A 164 -44.14 48.38 -89.78
CA ASN A 164 -42.80 48.03 -89.30
C ASN A 164 -42.52 48.59 -87.90
N GLN A 165 -42.87 49.86 -87.64
CA GLN A 165 -42.72 50.45 -86.31
C GLN A 165 -43.59 49.75 -85.27
N MET A 166 -44.82 49.35 -85.64
CA MET A 166 -45.71 48.59 -84.78
C MET A 166 -45.11 47.23 -84.40
N LEU A 167 -44.56 46.48 -85.37
CA LEU A 167 -43.91 45.18 -85.13
C LEU A 167 -42.68 45.31 -84.22
N VAL A 168 -41.86 46.34 -84.41
CA VAL A 168 -40.71 46.64 -83.54
C VAL A 168 -41.16 46.93 -82.10
N ARG A 169 -42.21 47.75 -81.91
CA ARG A 169 -42.80 48.05 -80.59
C ARG A 169 -43.36 46.80 -79.90
N ILE A 170 -44.04 45.92 -80.65
CA ILE A 170 -44.51 44.60 -80.15
C ILE A 170 -43.33 43.74 -79.70
N GLY A 171 -42.23 43.72 -80.47
CA GLY A 171 -40.99 43.02 -80.11
C GLY A 171 -40.40 43.52 -78.78
N TYR A 172 -40.34 44.85 -78.58
CA TYR A 172 -39.87 45.44 -77.32
C TYR A 172 -40.77 45.10 -76.13
N LEU A 173 -42.10 45.18 -76.28
CA LEU A 173 -43.05 44.83 -75.21
C LEU A 173 -42.95 43.35 -74.81
N ARG A 174 -42.76 42.45 -75.79
CA ARG A 174 -42.48 41.03 -75.51
C ARG A 174 -41.19 40.85 -74.73
N ARG A 175 -40.10 41.51 -75.15
CA ARG A 175 -38.81 41.45 -74.45
C ARG A 175 -38.92 41.97 -73.02
N PHE A 176 -39.61 43.09 -72.81
CA PHE A 176 -39.87 43.66 -71.49
C PHE A 176 -40.70 42.72 -70.59
N SER A 177 -41.76 42.12 -71.13
CA SER A 177 -42.58 41.13 -70.41
C SER A 177 -41.79 39.87 -70.05
N ASN A 178 -40.90 39.41 -70.94
CA ASN A 178 -40.00 38.28 -70.68
C ASN A 178 -38.98 38.62 -69.58
N GLU A 179 -38.32 39.78 -69.65
CA GLU A 179 -37.40 40.26 -68.60
C GLU A 179 -38.10 40.38 -67.25
N ARG A 180 -39.31 40.95 -67.19
CA ARG A 180 -40.07 41.06 -65.94
C ARG A 180 -40.38 39.69 -65.33
N ARG A 181 -40.76 38.71 -66.16
CA ARG A 181 -40.98 37.33 -65.71
C ARG A 181 -39.69 36.66 -65.23
N ALA A 182 -38.57 36.86 -65.93
CA ALA A 182 -37.27 36.34 -65.51
C ALA A 182 -36.86 36.92 -64.14
N ARG A 183 -36.97 38.23 -63.93
CA ARG A 183 -36.63 38.87 -62.63
C ARG A 183 -37.47 38.36 -61.47
N LEU A 184 -38.78 38.15 -61.68
CA LEU A 184 -39.65 37.57 -60.66
C LEU A 184 -39.28 36.12 -60.35
N ALA A 185 -38.88 35.35 -61.38
CA ALA A 185 -38.36 34.00 -61.18
C ALA A 185 -37.04 34.00 -60.41
N ASP A 186 -36.11 34.92 -60.73
CA ASP A 186 -34.85 35.09 -60.02
C ASP A 186 -35.09 35.43 -58.54
N LEU A 187 -36.01 36.35 -58.25
CA LEU A 187 -36.38 36.73 -56.87
C LEU A 187 -37.02 35.56 -56.12
N ALA A 188 -37.92 34.81 -56.77
CA ALA A 188 -38.54 33.63 -56.18
C ALA A 188 -37.50 32.53 -55.88
N ALA A 189 -36.53 32.32 -56.77
CA ALA A 189 -35.45 31.36 -56.58
C ALA A 189 -34.50 31.78 -55.44
N ALA A 190 -34.14 33.06 -55.37
CA ALA A 190 -33.27 33.60 -54.33
C ALA A 190 -33.92 33.52 -52.93
N THR A 191 -35.21 33.86 -52.82
CA THR A 191 -35.97 33.74 -51.56
C THR A 191 -36.16 32.29 -51.12
N ALA A 192 -36.40 31.36 -52.06
CA ALA A 192 -36.46 29.93 -51.77
C ALA A 192 -35.11 29.40 -51.25
N THR A 193 -34.01 29.75 -51.92
CA THR A 193 -32.65 29.36 -51.49
C THR A 193 -32.33 29.90 -50.10
N LEU A 194 -32.65 31.17 -49.82
CA LEU A 194 -32.46 31.78 -48.51
C LEU A 194 -33.23 31.03 -47.41
N SER A 195 -34.49 30.65 -47.68
CA SER A 195 -35.31 29.88 -46.74
C SER A 195 -34.72 28.49 -46.48
N GLU A 196 -34.23 27.82 -47.52
CA GLU A 196 -33.57 26.52 -47.43
C GLU A 196 -32.31 26.60 -46.54
N ARG A 197 -31.42 27.58 -46.81
CA ARG A 197 -30.20 27.78 -46.01
C ARG A 197 -30.48 28.12 -44.55
N ARG A 198 -31.52 28.92 -44.29
CA ARG A 198 -31.97 29.21 -42.91
C ARG A 198 -32.44 27.94 -42.19
N SER A 199 -33.20 27.07 -42.87
CA SER A 199 -33.62 25.78 -42.30
C SER A 199 -32.44 24.85 -42.05
N GLU A 200 -31.47 24.81 -42.97
CA GLU A 200 -30.23 24.04 -42.83
C GLU A 200 -29.41 24.49 -41.61
N ARG A 201 -29.23 25.81 -41.44
CA ARG A 201 -28.55 26.38 -40.26
C ARG A 201 -29.25 26.02 -38.96
N GLU A 202 -30.57 26.09 -38.92
CA GLU A 202 -31.35 25.74 -37.71
C GLU A 202 -31.11 24.28 -37.30
N LYS A 203 -31.11 23.35 -38.27
CA LYS A 203 -30.80 21.94 -38.01
C LYS A 203 -29.38 21.77 -37.45
N ARG A 204 -28.39 22.46 -38.03
CA ARG A 204 -26.99 22.42 -37.56
C ARG A 204 -26.82 22.99 -36.16
N LEU A 205 -27.58 24.03 -35.80
CA LEU A 205 -27.58 24.57 -34.43
C LEU A 205 -28.11 23.56 -33.41
N VAL A 206 -29.22 22.88 -33.75
CA VAL A 206 -29.78 21.81 -32.90
C VAL A 206 -28.79 20.65 -32.75
N ASP A 207 -28.18 20.19 -33.85
CA ASP A 207 -27.15 19.13 -33.83
C ASP A 207 -25.96 19.52 -32.94
N THR A 208 -25.52 20.78 -33.04
CA THR A 208 -24.41 21.31 -32.24
C THR A 208 -24.76 21.37 -30.76
N GLN A 209 -25.98 21.80 -30.41
CA GLN A 209 -26.44 21.86 -29.02
C GLN A 209 -26.54 20.46 -28.41
N LEU A 210 -27.11 19.50 -29.15
CA LEU A 210 -27.19 18.12 -28.71
C LEU A 210 -25.79 17.54 -28.44
N LEU A 211 -24.84 17.80 -29.36
CA LEU A 211 -23.48 17.33 -29.22
C LEU A 211 -22.78 17.94 -27.99
N LEU A 212 -22.97 19.25 -27.75
CA LEU A 212 -22.46 19.93 -26.57
C LEU A 212 -23.00 19.33 -25.26
N ASP A 213 -24.29 19.04 -25.21
CA ASP A 213 -24.91 18.41 -24.05
C ASP A 213 -24.34 17.01 -23.80
N THR A 214 -24.15 16.22 -24.87
CA THR A 214 -23.51 14.89 -24.76
C THR A 214 -22.06 14.99 -24.29
N ALA A 215 -21.28 15.94 -24.82
CA ALA A 215 -19.90 16.17 -24.41
C ALA A 215 -19.81 16.63 -22.94
N SER A 216 -20.76 17.44 -22.47
CA SER A 216 -20.83 17.87 -21.07
C SER A 216 -21.07 16.69 -20.12
N ARG A 217 -22.01 15.80 -20.45
CA ARG A 217 -22.28 14.57 -19.66
C ARG A 217 -21.09 13.63 -19.63
N GLU A 218 -20.40 13.51 -20.77
CA GLU A 218 -19.21 12.67 -20.88
C GLU A 218 -18.05 13.22 -20.03
N ARG A 219 -17.86 14.54 -20.01
CA ARG A 219 -16.89 15.21 -19.14
C ARG A 219 -17.19 15.02 -17.65
N GLU A 220 -18.45 15.10 -17.26
CA GLU A 220 -18.86 14.85 -15.89
C GLU A 220 -18.55 13.41 -15.47
N THR A 221 -18.89 12.45 -16.34
CA THR A 221 -18.58 11.03 -16.10
C THR A 221 -17.08 10.79 -16.01
N LEU A 222 -16.28 11.41 -16.90
CA LEU A 222 -14.82 11.34 -16.85
C LEU A 222 -14.26 11.92 -15.55
N ALA A 223 -14.81 13.03 -15.06
CA ALA A 223 -14.40 13.64 -13.80
C ALA A 223 -14.71 12.71 -12.60
N GLN A 224 -15.88 12.05 -12.62
CA GLN A 224 -16.24 11.04 -11.62
C GLN A 224 -15.26 9.87 -11.63
N LEU A 225 -14.98 9.28 -12.80
CA LEU A 225 -14.03 8.16 -12.91
C LEU A 225 -12.61 8.53 -12.46
N ARG A 226 -12.13 9.74 -12.82
CA ARG A 226 -10.83 10.24 -12.34
C ARG A 226 -10.80 10.38 -10.81
N ASN A 227 -11.90 10.85 -10.23
CA ASN A 227 -12.03 10.98 -8.78
C ASN A 227 -12.04 9.59 -8.10
N GLU A 228 -12.86 8.64 -8.58
CA GLU A 228 -12.89 7.26 -8.11
C GLU A 228 -11.51 6.61 -8.15
N ARG A 229 -10.80 6.75 -9.28
CA ARG A 229 -9.43 6.27 -9.45
C ARG A 229 -8.49 6.89 -8.41
N SER A 230 -8.59 8.20 -8.18
CA SER A 230 -7.74 8.88 -7.20
C SER A 230 -8.02 8.44 -5.76
N GLN A 231 -9.29 8.20 -5.42
CA GLN A 231 -9.73 7.74 -4.11
C GLN A 231 -9.23 6.33 -3.84
N GLU A 232 -9.37 5.41 -4.80
CA GLU A 232 -8.92 4.03 -4.64
C GLU A 232 -7.39 3.95 -4.51
N VAL A 233 -6.65 4.68 -5.35
CA VAL A 233 -5.18 4.75 -5.23
C VAL A 233 -4.75 5.33 -3.87
N THR A 234 -5.43 6.36 -3.39
CA THR A 234 -5.11 6.98 -2.09
C THR A 234 -5.42 6.03 -0.93
N ARG A 235 -6.57 5.35 -0.97
CA ARG A 235 -6.98 4.35 0.02
C ARG A 235 -5.97 3.20 0.12
N LEU A 236 -5.58 2.63 -1.03
CA LEU A 236 -4.61 1.53 -1.07
C LEU A 236 -3.24 1.95 -0.53
N ARG A 237 -2.76 3.14 -0.89
CA ARG A 237 -1.49 3.69 -0.36
C ARG A 237 -1.55 3.94 1.14
N ALA A 238 -2.64 4.50 1.65
CA ALA A 238 -2.81 4.75 3.08
C ALA A 238 -2.79 3.43 3.88
N LEU A 239 -3.55 2.43 3.43
CA LEU A 239 -3.59 1.11 4.06
C LEU A 239 -2.21 0.44 4.09
N GLN A 240 -1.43 0.54 3.00
CA GLN A 240 -0.08 0.01 2.94
C GLN A 240 0.85 0.69 3.95
N VAL A 241 0.81 2.02 4.03
CA VAL A 241 1.65 2.80 4.95
C VAL A 241 1.29 2.48 6.41
N ASP A 242 0.00 2.45 6.74
CA ASP A 242 -0.48 2.17 8.11
C ASP A 242 -0.05 0.77 8.59
N LEU A 243 -0.30 -0.27 7.77
CA LEU A 243 0.14 -1.64 8.07
C LEU A 243 1.66 -1.75 8.22
N SER A 244 2.43 -1.06 7.37
CA SER A 244 3.89 -1.09 7.43
C SER A 244 4.44 -0.45 8.71
N ASN A 245 3.83 0.65 9.15
CA ASN A 245 4.20 1.34 10.39
C ASN A 245 3.81 0.53 11.62
N GLU A 246 2.63 -0.10 11.61
CA GLU A 246 2.19 -0.97 12.71
C GLU A 246 3.11 -2.18 12.87
N LEU A 247 3.49 -2.82 11.76
CA LEU A 247 4.45 -3.93 11.76
C LEU A 247 5.82 -3.53 12.28
N GLU A 248 6.35 -2.38 11.86
CA GLU A 248 7.65 -1.93 12.34
C GLU A 248 7.61 -1.63 13.84
N ASN A 249 6.55 -0.98 14.34
CA ASN A 249 6.36 -0.72 15.76
C ASN A 249 6.24 -2.01 16.59
N LYS A 250 5.52 -3.02 16.09
CA LYS A 250 5.42 -4.31 16.80
C LYS A 250 6.74 -5.07 16.79
N ARG A 251 7.49 -5.01 15.69
CA ARG A 251 8.83 -5.61 15.59
C ARG A 251 9.84 -4.95 16.52
N THR A 252 9.82 -3.63 16.65
CA THR A 252 10.71 -2.92 17.59
C THR A 252 10.37 -3.30 19.03
N MET A 253 9.08 -3.34 19.39
CA MET A 253 8.63 -3.82 20.71
C MET A 253 9.05 -5.28 20.99
N ALA A 254 8.97 -6.15 19.98
CA ALA A 254 9.38 -7.55 20.12
C ALA A 254 10.89 -7.68 20.36
N ARG A 255 11.71 -6.89 19.65
CA ARG A 255 13.16 -6.83 19.86
C ARG A 255 13.51 -6.30 21.25
N GLU A 256 12.86 -5.23 21.70
CA GLU A 256 13.08 -4.69 23.04
C GLU A 256 12.76 -5.71 24.14
N LEU A 257 11.67 -6.48 23.97
CA LEU A 257 11.31 -7.55 24.91
C LEU A 257 12.30 -8.72 24.86
N SER A 258 12.77 -9.13 23.68
CA SER A 258 13.78 -10.19 23.56
C SER A 258 15.11 -9.78 24.20
N ASP A 259 15.57 -8.55 23.95
CA ASP A 259 16.81 -8.02 24.50
C ASP A 259 16.74 -7.94 26.02
N ARG A 260 15.56 -7.59 26.55
CA ARG A 260 15.32 -7.56 28.00
C ARG A 260 15.32 -8.96 28.62
N ILE A 261 14.80 -9.97 27.92
CA ILE A 261 14.88 -11.37 28.35
C ILE A 261 16.34 -11.83 28.37
N VAL A 262 17.11 -11.57 27.31
CA VAL A 262 18.55 -11.90 27.24
C VAL A 262 19.34 -11.21 28.36
N ALA A 263 19.10 -9.92 28.60
CA ALA A 263 19.73 -9.18 29.69
C ALA A 263 19.38 -9.75 31.08
N LEU A 264 18.11 -10.14 31.29
CA LEU A 264 17.67 -10.77 32.53
C LEU A 264 18.32 -12.14 32.74
N MET A 265 18.46 -12.96 31.68
CA MET A 265 19.15 -14.25 31.73
C MET A 265 20.66 -14.09 32.02
N ALA A 266 21.33 -13.18 31.31
CA ALA A 266 22.75 -12.88 31.55
C ALA A 266 23.01 -12.36 32.97
N SER A 267 22.09 -11.56 33.53
CA SER A 267 22.18 -11.09 34.92
C SER A 267 21.93 -12.18 35.97
N ALA A 268 21.21 -13.24 35.61
CA ALA A 268 20.98 -14.41 36.45
C ALA A 268 22.21 -15.34 36.47
N GLU A 269 22.90 -15.47 35.35
CA GLU A 269 24.16 -16.25 35.22
C GLU A 269 25.37 -15.53 35.82
N ALA A 270 25.42 -14.19 35.78
CA ALA A 270 26.51 -13.39 36.36
C ALA A 270 26.53 -13.36 37.90
N ARG A 271 25.60 -14.01 38.59
CA ARG A 271 25.70 -14.21 40.04
C ARG A 271 26.67 -15.37 40.30
N PRO A 272 27.79 -15.16 41.03
CA PRO A 272 28.69 -16.25 41.36
C PRO A 272 27.90 -17.30 42.13
N ALA A 273 27.95 -18.53 41.63
CA ALA A 273 27.36 -19.70 42.26
C ALA A 273 27.69 -19.69 43.75
N ALA A 274 26.65 -19.71 44.59
CA ALA A 274 26.81 -19.95 46.01
C ALA A 274 27.59 -21.27 46.19
N PRO A 275 28.64 -21.31 47.02
CA PRO A 275 29.50 -22.48 47.13
C PRO A 275 28.74 -23.59 47.86
N GLY A 276 28.44 -24.72 47.19
CA GLY A 276 27.90 -25.87 47.92
C GLY A 276 27.13 -26.97 47.19
N ARG A 277 27.21 -27.14 45.86
CA ARG A 277 26.72 -28.37 45.22
C ARG A 277 27.77 -28.95 44.27
N PRO A 278 28.29 -30.16 44.53
CA PRO A 278 29.15 -30.86 43.58
C PRO A 278 28.29 -31.38 42.44
N SER A 279 28.19 -30.61 41.35
CA SER A 279 27.88 -31.22 40.05
C SER A 279 29.12 -32.00 39.61
N PRO A 280 28.97 -33.25 39.15
CA PRO A 280 30.10 -34.00 38.63
C PRO A 280 30.59 -33.26 37.39
N ARG A 281 31.77 -32.62 37.48
CA ARG A 281 32.58 -32.28 36.30
C ARG A 281 32.98 -33.61 35.68
N VAL A 282 32.10 -34.14 34.83
CA VAL A 282 32.46 -35.21 33.90
C VAL A 282 33.56 -34.62 33.02
N ALA A 283 34.60 -35.39 32.81
CA ALA A 283 35.72 -35.05 31.95
C ALA A 283 35.20 -34.85 30.51
N THR A 284 34.73 -33.65 30.20
CA THR A 284 34.58 -33.18 28.83
C THR A 284 36.00 -33.11 28.28
N GLY A 285 36.28 -33.92 27.27
CA GLY A 285 37.51 -33.81 26.48
C GLY A 285 37.72 -32.35 26.08
N ASP A 286 38.98 -31.97 25.92
CA ASP A 286 39.40 -30.60 25.67
C ASP A 286 38.81 -30.10 24.32
N PHE A 287 37.59 -29.57 24.33
CA PHE A 287 36.91 -29.08 23.12
C PHE A 287 37.78 -28.05 22.40
N ALA A 288 38.51 -27.23 23.17
CA ALA A 288 39.48 -26.28 22.66
C ALA A 288 40.62 -26.93 21.85
N ALA A 289 41.02 -28.17 22.16
CA ALA A 289 41.99 -28.94 21.38
C ALA A 289 41.41 -29.46 20.05
N GLY A 290 40.08 -29.41 19.87
CA GLY A 290 39.37 -29.85 18.67
C GLY A 290 39.35 -28.85 17.51
N ARG A 291 39.97 -27.67 17.64
CA ARG A 291 39.97 -26.65 16.60
C ARG A 291 40.61 -27.15 15.30
N GLY A 292 39.83 -27.18 14.22
CA GLY A 292 40.23 -27.59 12.87
C GLY A 292 40.16 -29.11 12.64
N VAL A 293 39.69 -29.87 13.64
CA VAL A 293 39.59 -31.34 13.58
C VAL A 293 38.21 -31.87 13.99
N LEU A 294 37.23 -31.01 14.28
CA LEU A 294 35.88 -31.46 14.63
C LEU A 294 35.20 -32.16 13.46
N SER A 295 34.47 -33.22 13.77
CA SER A 295 33.64 -33.94 12.82
C SER A 295 32.51 -33.05 12.28
N TRP A 296 32.21 -33.18 10.99
CA TRP A 296 31.07 -32.49 10.40
C TRP A 296 29.75 -33.03 10.98
N PRO A 297 28.80 -32.16 11.35
CA PRO A 297 27.54 -32.60 11.95
C PRO A 297 26.63 -33.30 10.95
N THR A 298 26.84 -33.09 9.64
CA THR A 298 26.08 -33.74 8.57
C THR A 298 26.81 -33.60 7.23
N ASP A 299 26.48 -34.48 6.28
CA ASP A 299 26.99 -34.43 4.91
C ASP A 299 26.18 -33.42 4.09
N GLY A 300 26.85 -32.46 3.44
CA GLY A 300 26.16 -31.37 2.75
C GLY A 300 27.01 -30.14 2.49
N ALA A 301 26.62 -29.29 1.53
CA ALA A 301 27.39 -28.09 1.17
C ALA A 301 26.99 -26.88 2.04
N VAL A 302 27.95 -26.04 2.42
CA VAL A 302 27.66 -24.78 3.13
C VAL A 302 27.00 -23.81 2.16
N VAL A 303 25.74 -23.46 2.42
CA VAL A 303 24.95 -22.54 1.60
C VAL A 303 24.83 -21.15 2.22
N GLU A 304 24.98 -21.04 3.54
CA GLU A 304 25.08 -19.75 4.24
C GLU A 304 26.33 -19.76 5.12
N PRO A 305 27.32 -18.88 4.87
CA PRO A 305 28.51 -18.77 5.69
C PRO A 305 28.27 -17.96 6.97
N PHE A 306 29.20 -18.06 7.91
CA PHE A 306 29.25 -17.25 9.13
C PHE A 306 29.50 -15.77 8.82
N GLY A 307 28.84 -14.87 9.55
CA GLY A 307 29.04 -13.42 9.46
C GLY A 307 27.83 -12.64 8.92
N GLU A 308 28.07 -11.46 8.38
CA GLU A 308 27.02 -10.54 7.92
C GLU A 308 26.38 -11.00 6.60
N ARG A 309 25.06 -11.20 6.58
CA ARG A 309 24.28 -11.43 5.37
C ARG A 309 23.62 -10.13 4.92
N ILE A 310 23.79 -9.78 3.65
CA ILE A 310 23.12 -8.64 3.03
C ILE A 310 21.95 -9.18 2.22
N ASP A 311 20.73 -8.72 2.50
CA ASP A 311 19.57 -9.02 1.68
C ASP A 311 19.74 -8.36 0.28
N PRO A 312 19.71 -9.13 -0.82
CA PRO A 312 19.97 -8.59 -2.16
C PRO A 312 18.87 -7.65 -2.67
N VAL A 313 17.67 -7.68 -2.07
CA VAL A 313 16.52 -6.87 -2.45
C VAL A 313 16.42 -5.62 -1.57
N TYR A 314 16.66 -5.76 -0.26
CA TYR A 314 16.42 -4.69 0.72
C TYR A 314 17.69 -4.07 1.30
N GLY A 315 18.88 -4.62 1.01
CA GLY A 315 20.17 -4.11 1.49
C GLY A 315 20.37 -4.21 3.01
N THR A 316 19.45 -4.85 3.72
CA THR A 316 19.51 -5.01 5.18
C THR A 316 20.63 -5.97 5.57
N ARG A 317 21.39 -5.59 6.59
CA ARG A 317 22.46 -6.39 7.19
C ARG A 317 21.92 -7.23 8.34
N THR A 318 22.04 -8.54 8.24
CA THR A 318 21.61 -9.48 9.28
C THR A 318 22.79 -10.37 9.68
N PRO A 319 23.19 -10.39 10.96
CA PRO A 319 24.27 -11.27 11.41
C PRO A 319 23.81 -12.73 11.38
N ASN A 320 24.64 -13.60 10.80
CA ASN A 320 24.50 -15.06 10.84
C ASN A 320 25.49 -15.64 11.86
N PRO A 321 25.04 -16.09 13.05
CA PRO A 321 25.92 -16.53 14.14
C PRO A 321 26.49 -17.95 13.93
N GLY A 322 26.28 -18.56 12.77
CA GLY A 322 26.76 -19.90 12.44
C GLY A 322 26.81 -20.13 10.93
N ILE A 323 26.74 -21.39 10.51
CA ILE A 323 26.67 -21.80 9.11
C ILE A 323 25.38 -22.57 8.84
N LEU A 324 24.86 -22.47 7.61
CA LEU A 324 23.78 -23.33 7.13
C LEU A 324 24.34 -24.35 6.14
N ILE A 325 24.15 -25.64 6.44
CA ILE A 325 24.63 -26.76 5.66
C ILE A 325 23.44 -27.36 4.93
N ALA A 326 23.39 -27.27 3.59
CA ALA A 326 22.35 -27.89 2.78
C ALA A 326 22.59 -29.40 2.66
N THR A 327 21.57 -30.19 2.95
CA THR A 327 21.64 -31.66 3.03
C THR A 327 20.51 -32.31 2.23
N THR A 328 20.53 -33.64 2.12
CA THR A 328 19.34 -34.37 1.67
C THR A 328 18.25 -34.29 2.76
N ALA A 329 16.98 -34.21 2.37
CA ALA A 329 15.86 -34.18 3.33
C ALA A 329 15.97 -35.31 4.37
N SER A 330 15.83 -34.95 5.65
CA SER A 330 15.98 -35.89 6.78
C SER A 330 17.33 -36.62 6.84
N ALA A 331 18.42 -35.97 6.39
CA ALA A 331 19.78 -36.45 6.58
C ALA A 331 20.07 -36.69 8.07
N GLY A 332 20.90 -37.67 8.39
CA GLY A 332 21.35 -37.90 9.76
C GLY A 332 22.20 -36.72 10.26
N VAL A 333 21.95 -36.30 11.49
CA VAL A 333 22.72 -35.24 12.16
C VAL A 333 23.44 -35.85 13.35
N ARG A 334 24.75 -35.62 13.41
CA ARG A 334 25.64 -36.16 14.43
C ARG A 334 26.25 -35.06 15.28
N ALA A 335 26.59 -35.39 16.51
CA ALA A 335 27.31 -34.47 17.39
C ALA A 335 28.74 -34.24 16.87
N ALA A 336 29.11 -32.97 16.70
CA ALA A 336 30.45 -32.58 16.25
C ALA A 336 31.53 -32.80 17.31
N ALA A 337 31.15 -32.86 18.59
CA ALA A 337 32.00 -33.16 19.74
C ALA A 337 31.16 -33.81 20.85
N GLY A 338 31.82 -34.47 21.81
CA GLY A 338 31.15 -35.05 22.97
C GLY A 338 30.77 -34.00 24.01
N GLY A 339 29.55 -34.06 24.55
CA GLY A 339 29.02 -33.05 25.48
C GLY A 339 27.72 -33.47 26.16
N VAL A 340 27.11 -32.54 26.89
CA VAL A 340 25.81 -32.73 27.54
C VAL A 340 24.76 -31.86 26.86
N VAL A 341 23.60 -32.43 26.55
CA VAL A 341 22.49 -31.67 25.96
C VAL A 341 21.92 -30.72 27.02
N SER A 342 22.06 -29.42 26.81
CA SER A 342 21.58 -28.42 27.77
C SER A 342 20.16 -27.94 27.46
N THR A 343 19.76 -27.92 26.18
CA THR A 343 18.43 -27.49 25.77
C THR A 343 18.00 -28.20 24.50
N VAL A 344 16.75 -28.67 24.48
CA VAL A 344 16.03 -29.10 23.28
C VAL A 344 14.72 -28.33 23.26
N ASP A 345 14.53 -27.50 22.24
CA ASP A 345 13.33 -26.67 22.11
C ASP A 345 13.01 -26.41 20.62
N GLN A 346 11.92 -25.70 20.35
CA GLN A 346 11.47 -25.37 19.01
C GLN A 346 11.11 -23.89 18.89
N MET A 347 11.65 -23.24 17.84
CA MET A 347 11.31 -21.86 17.50
C MET A 347 10.73 -21.79 16.07
N PRO A 348 9.71 -20.94 15.83
CA PRO A 348 9.08 -20.82 14.51
C PRO A 348 10.05 -20.52 13.35
N ASP A 349 11.09 -19.70 13.56
CA ASP A 349 11.99 -19.24 12.49
C ASP A 349 13.28 -20.09 12.33
N ILE A 350 13.64 -20.85 13.36
CA ILE A 350 14.88 -21.66 13.39
C ILE A 350 14.56 -23.16 13.33
N GLY A 351 13.29 -23.53 13.55
CA GLY A 351 12.85 -24.92 13.71
C GLY A 351 13.22 -25.47 15.09
N SER A 352 13.15 -26.79 15.22
CA SER A 352 13.66 -27.49 16.41
C SER A 352 15.18 -27.35 16.48
N TYR A 353 15.71 -27.11 17.67
CA TYR A 353 17.14 -26.93 17.91
C TYR A 353 17.60 -27.62 19.19
N ILE A 354 18.91 -27.90 19.23
CA ILE A 354 19.63 -28.56 20.32
C ILE A 354 20.82 -27.68 20.66
N ILE A 355 21.00 -27.38 21.95
CA ILE A 355 22.21 -26.78 22.48
C ILE A 355 22.96 -27.85 23.27
N MET A 356 24.25 -28.01 22.97
CA MET A 356 25.13 -28.96 23.64
C MET A 356 26.29 -28.22 24.31
N GLU A 357 26.53 -28.54 25.58
CA GLU A 357 27.57 -27.98 26.42
C GLU A 357 28.84 -28.84 26.40
N HIS A 358 29.98 -28.17 26.23
CA HIS A 358 31.31 -28.77 26.16
C HIS A 358 32.31 -28.10 27.14
N GLY A 359 31.81 -27.48 28.22
CA GLY A 359 32.61 -26.63 29.13
C GLY A 359 32.40 -25.15 28.79
N ASP A 360 33.48 -24.44 28.44
CA ASP A 360 33.41 -23.01 28.06
C ASP A 360 32.81 -22.79 26.65
N PHE A 361 32.53 -23.88 25.93
CA PHE A 361 32.01 -23.90 24.57
C PHE A 361 30.61 -24.51 24.50
N HIS A 362 29.77 -23.96 23.61
CA HIS A 362 28.45 -24.48 23.28
C HIS A 362 28.35 -24.72 21.78
N THR A 363 27.80 -25.85 21.38
CA THR A 363 27.42 -26.09 19.99
C THR A 363 25.90 -26.04 19.84
N VAL A 364 25.43 -25.37 18.79
CA VAL A 364 24.01 -25.20 18.49
C VAL A 364 23.72 -25.88 17.17
N TYR A 365 22.78 -26.81 17.19
CA TYR A 365 22.25 -27.50 16.01
C TYR A 365 20.80 -27.08 15.84
N GLY A 366 20.38 -26.64 14.66
CA GLY A 366 19.02 -26.14 14.42
C GLY A 366 18.42 -26.60 13.10
N ASN A 367 17.13 -26.36 12.93
CA ASN A 367 16.33 -26.80 11.77
C ASN A 367 16.22 -28.33 11.68
N PHE A 368 16.00 -29.01 12.81
CA PHE A 368 15.71 -30.44 12.83
C PHE A 368 14.29 -30.74 12.33
N SER A 369 14.13 -31.85 11.60
CA SER A 369 12.81 -32.47 11.34
C SER A 369 12.43 -33.47 12.45
N LEU A 370 13.43 -34.07 13.11
CA LEU A 370 13.23 -34.98 14.23
C LEU A 370 14.44 -34.95 15.15
N VAL A 371 14.22 -34.92 16.46
CA VAL A 371 15.26 -34.93 17.50
C VAL A 371 15.21 -36.26 18.26
N TYR A 372 16.38 -36.85 18.54
CA TYR A 372 16.49 -38.16 19.21
C TYR A 372 16.97 -38.08 20.67
N VAL A 373 17.43 -36.92 21.11
CA VAL A 373 18.01 -36.69 22.43
C VAL A 373 17.15 -35.72 23.24
N ALA A 374 17.24 -35.81 24.56
CA ALA A 374 16.54 -34.95 25.50
C ALA A 374 17.52 -34.13 26.35
N THR A 375 17.02 -33.05 26.96
CA THR A 375 17.80 -32.23 27.91
C THR A 375 18.36 -33.09 29.04
N GLY A 376 19.67 -33.01 29.25
CA GLY A 376 20.43 -33.76 30.26
C GLY A 376 21.14 -35.00 29.70
N ASP A 377 20.88 -35.41 28.45
CA ASP A 377 21.54 -36.57 27.86
C ASP A 377 23.03 -36.32 27.61
N GLN A 378 23.86 -37.33 27.88
CA GLN A 378 25.28 -37.33 27.51
C GLN A 378 25.44 -37.92 26.11
N VAL A 379 26.14 -37.20 25.25
CA VAL A 379 26.32 -37.55 23.83
C VAL A 379 27.81 -37.58 23.52
N ALA A 380 28.28 -38.64 22.88
CA ALA A 380 29.66 -38.73 22.40
C ALA A 380 29.81 -38.10 21.01
N GLU A 381 31.05 -37.77 20.63
CA GLU A 381 31.34 -37.30 19.27
C GLU A 381 30.88 -38.35 18.23
N GLY A 382 30.18 -37.91 17.18
CA GLY A 382 29.68 -38.76 16.11
C GLY A 382 28.34 -39.46 16.38
N ASP A 383 27.81 -39.37 17.59
CA ASP A 383 26.51 -39.93 17.94
C ASP A 383 25.38 -39.24 17.16
N LEU A 384 24.38 -40.03 16.75
CA LEU A 384 23.23 -39.54 16.00
C LEU A 384 22.25 -38.82 16.94
N ILE A 385 22.16 -37.49 16.82
CA ILE A 385 21.34 -36.64 17.68
C ILE A 385 19.97 -36.27 17.06
N GLY A 386 19.82 -36.44 15.76
CA GLY A 386 18.56 -36.17 15.07
C GLY A 386 18.62 -36.29 13.55
N ARG A 387 17.61 -35.72 12.91
CA ARG A 387 17.42 -35.63 11.46
C ARG A 387 17.33 -34.16 11.03
N ALA A 388 18.09 -33.79 10.00
CA ALA A 388 18.06 -32.45 9.42
C ALA A 388 16.68 -32.13 8.83
N GLY A 389 16.41 -30.85 8.57
CA GLY A 389 15.14 -30.40 8.02
C GLY A 389 14.81 -31.01 6.66
N THR A 390 13.57 -30.81 6.26
CA THR A 390 12.98 -31.12 4.96
C THR A 390 12.46 -29.83 4.34
N THR A 391 11.69 -29.92 3.24
CA THR A 391 11.05 -28.73 2.64
C THR A 391 9.95 -28.11 3.51
N ALA A 392 9.55 -28.76 4.60
CA ALA A 392 8.52 -28.27 5.52
C ALA A 392 9.08 -27.31 6.60
N GLU A 393 10.38 -27.37 6.87
CA GLU A 393 11.04 -26.60 7.93
C GLU A 393 11.49 -25.21 7.43
N PRO A 394 11.62 -24.22 8.34
CA PRO A 394 11.87 -22.81 7.98
C PRO A 394 13.11 -22.57 7.12
N ARG A 395 14.15 -23.41 7.25
CA ARG A 395 15.41 -23.30 6.50
C ARG A 395 15.57 -24.41 5.45
N GLY A 396 14.48 -25.09 5.10
CA GLY A 396 14.44 -26.13 4.07
C GLY A 396 15.23 -27.38 4.46
N SER A 397 15.66 -28.15 3.44
CA SER A 397 16.48 -29.36 3.63
C SER A 397 17.92 -28.99 3.98
N ALA A 398 18.10 -28.47 5.19
CA ALA A 398 19.37 -27.97 5.70
C ALA A 398 19.48 -28.14 7.21
N LEU A 399 20.70 -28.01 7.72
CA LEU A 399 21.03 -27.98 9.14
C LEU A 399 21.73 -26.66 9.46
N PHE A 400 21.25 -25.96 10.49
CA PHE A 400 21.98 -24.83 11.06
C PHE A 400 22.98 -25.34 12.09
N PHE A 401 24.22 -24.86 12.03
CA PHE A 401 25.28 -25.23 12.98
C PHE A 401 26.05 -23.98 13.44
N GLY A 402 26.14 -23.78 14.76
CA GLY A 402 26.86 -22.67 15.37
C GLY A 402 27.75 -23.13 16.53
N ILE A 403 28.85 -22.41 16.75
CA ILE A 403 29.74 -22.63 17.90
C ILE A 403 29.85 -21.32 18.66
N PHE A 404 29.72 -21.39 19.98
CA PHE A 404 29.78 -20.24 20.87
C PHE A 404 30.84 -20.47 21.93
N GLU A 405 31.76 -19.54 22.07
CA GLU A 405 32.79 -19.50 23.12
C GLU A 405 32.41 -18.41 24.11
N ASN A 406 32.16 -18.76 25.37
CA ASN A 406 31.72 -17.79 26.39
C ASN A 406 30.55 -16.89 25.91
N ALA A 407 29.55 -17.49 25.27
CA ALA A 407 28.37 -16.84 24.67
C ALA A 407 28.65 -15.92 23.45
N VAL A 408 29.87 -15.88 22.93
CA VAL A 408 30.22 -15.15 21.70
C VAL A 408 30.26 -16.14 20.52
N PRO A 409 29.54 -15.88 19.41
CA PRO A 409 29.56 -16.76 18.25
C PRO A 409 30.91 -16.70 17.55
N VAL A 410 31.47 -17.87 17.25
CA VAL A 410 32.74 -18.03 16.51
C VAL A 410 32.49 -18.74 15.19
N ASN A 411 33.35 -18.51 14.19
CA ASN A 411 33.21 -19.13 12.87
C ASN A 411 33.34 -20.66 12.96
N PRO A 412 32.28 -21.44 12.70
CA PRO A 412 32.33 -22.91 12.82
C PRO A 412 33.30 -23.56 11.83
N LEU A 413 33.59 -22.92 10.69
CA LEU A 413 34.50 -23.46 9.67
C LEU A 413 35.96 -23.51 10.15
N ASP A 414 36.33 -22.70 11.16
CA ASP A 414 37.67 -22.74 11.75
C ASP A 414 37.85 -23.96 12.68
N TRP A 415 36.75 -24.67 12.99
CA TRP A 415 36.71 -25.78 13.93
C TRP A 415 36.51 -27.12 13.25
N LEU A 416 35.73 -27.15 12.17
CA LEU A 416 35.42 -28.35 11.41
C LEU A 416 36.63 -28.81 10.57
N LEU A 417 36.69 -30.11 10.27
CA LEU A 417 37.68 -30.67 9.36
C LEU A 417 37.65 -29.95 7.99
N PRO A 418 38.82 -29.56 7.44
CA PRO A 418 38.88 -28.99 6.10
C PRO A 418 38.38 -29.99 5.07
N ARG A 419 37.60 -29.51 4.09
CA ARG A 419 37.02 -30.31 3.02
C ARG A 419 37.75 -30.15 1.70
#